data_AF-A0A932F6L0-F1
#
_entry.id   AF-A0A932F6L0-F1
#
_cell.length_a   1.000
_cell.length_b   1.000
_cell.length_c   1.000
_cell.angle_alpha   90.00
_cell.angle_beta   90.00
_cell.angle_gamma   90.00
#
_symmetry.space_group_name_H-M   'P 1'
#
loop_
_entity.id
_entity.type
_entity.pdbx_description
1 polymer ?
#
loop_
_entity_poly.entity_id
_entity_poly.type
_entity_poly.pdbx_seq_one_letter_code
_entity_poly.pdbx_strand_id
1 'polypeptide(L)'
;MNKMLSGPWRIHARTWVLASILCGAALAARLAQPTLHERGDEPQLETSIPNKIGPWSALASPITQVSITQGNTPDINQPYDQSVLRTYVDNQGHQIGVAVAWGKHQRQEVKIHRPELCYPAQGYAVQKLRDHTFTIKSMTSQQPIIGKRMIALDRNGSMEVVSYWIRIGSIYSDSALKTRMHILQEGLAGRVTDGLLMRVSQRMPASAEPDQLESAFQRQEQFAAEIVRSVTPATRDLLAR
;
A
#
# COMPACT_ATOMS: atom_id res chain seq x y z
N MET A 1 -50.81 44.37 -9.74
CA MET A 1 -49.96 45.40 -10.40
C MET A 1 -48.81 45.71 -9.45
N ASN A 2 -47.59 45.32 -9.86
CA ASN A 2 -46.35 45.26 -9.08
C ASN A 2 -45.88 46.63 -8.56
N LYS A 3 -45.42 46.70 -7.29
CA LYS A 3 -44.27 47.55 -6.91
C LYS A 3 -43.33 46.81 -5.96
N MET A 4 -42.27 46.34 -6.61
CA MET A 4 -40.98 45.80 -6.17
C MET A 4 -40.51 46.16 -4.76
N LEU A 5 -40.09 45.12 -4.05
CA LEU A 5 -39.06 45.16 -3.01
C LEU A 5 -37.72 45.54 -3.64
N SER A 6 -37.16 46.71 -3.32
CA SER A 6 -35.75 47.02 -3.66
C SER A 6 -35.14 47.99 -2.64
N GLY A 7 -34.58 47.45 -1.56
CA GLY A 7 -33.62 48.19 -0.74
C GLY A 7 -32.28 48.28 -1.49
N PRO A 8 -31.53 49.38 -1.39
CA PRO A 8 -30.26 49.52 -2.09
C PRO A 8 -29.25 48.57 -1.46
N TRP A 9 -28.87 47.52 -2.19
CA TRP A 9 -27.74 46.68 -1.83
C TRP A 9 -26.46 47.53 -1.96
N ARG A 10 -26.13 48.32 -0.92
CA ARG A 10 -24.90 49.12 -0.88
C ARG A 10 -23.75 48.16 -0.60
N ILE A 11 -23.14 47.66 -1.66
CA ILE A 11 -21.94 46.83 -1.56
C ILE A 11 -20.82 47.70 -0.96
N HIS A 12 -20.48 47.44 0.30
CA HIS A 12 -19.45 48.20 1.03
C HIS A 12 -18.06 47.94 0.43
N ALA A 13 -17.13 48.91 0.52
CA ALA A 13 -15.75 48.80 0.03
C ALA A 13 -15.02 47.53 0.53
N ARG A 14 -15.34 47.07 1.74
CA ARG A 14 -14.89 45.80 2.32
C ARG A 14 -15.24 44.60 1.45
N THR A 15 -16.43 44.59 0.87
CA THR A 15 -16.91 43.52 -0.02
C THR A 15 -16.09 43.46 -1.31
N TRP A 16 -15.72 44.61 -1.87
CA TRP A 16 -14.87 44.68 -3.06
C TRP A 16 -13.44 44.23 -2.77
N VAL A 17 -12.87 44.61 -1.62
CA VAL A 17 -11.55 44.13 -1.19
C VAL A 17 -11.55 42.61 -1.03
N LEU A 18 -12.56 42.05 -0.34
CA LEU A 18 -12.70 40.61 -0.18
C LEU A 18 -12.90 39.88 -1.52
N ALA A 19 -13.74 40.41 -2.41
CA ALA A 19 -13.96 39.86 -3.74
C ALA A 19 -12.66 39.84 -4.56
N SER A 20 -11.88 40.92 -4.52
CA SER A 20 -10.59 41.00 -5.21
C SER A 20 -9.55 40.02 -4.64
N ILE A 21 -9.48 39.86 -3.31
CA ILE A 21 -8.60 38.87 -2.68
C ILE A 21 -8.99 37.45 -3.11
N LEU A 22 -10.29 37.13 -3.08
CA LEU A 22 -10.78 35.81 -3.48
C LEU A 22 -10.55 35.54 -4.97
N CYS A 23 -10.79 36.52 -5.85
CA CYS A 23 -10.51 36.39 -7.29
C CYS A 23 -9.02 36.24 -7.56
N GLY A 24 -8.19 37.04 -6.88
CA GLY A 24 -6.73 36.94 -6.98
C GLY A 24 -6.22 35.58 -6.52
N ALA A 25 -6.73 35.08 -5.38
CA ALA A 25 -6.39 33.75 -4.88
C ALA A 25 -6.84 32.63 -5.84
N ALA A 26 -8.04 32.73 -6.42
CA ALA A 26 -8.55 31.75 -7.38
C ALA A 26 -7.73 31.73 -8.68
N LEU A 27 -7.35 32.90 -9.19
CA LEU A 27 -6.49 33.02 -10.37
C LEU A 27 -5.09 32.47 -10.09
N ALA A 28 -4.49 32.83 -8.95
CA ALA A 28 -3.20 32.30 -8.52
C ALA A 28 -3.25 30.77 -8.37
N ALA A 29 -4.31 30.23 -7.78
CA ALA A 29 -4.51 28.79 -7.65
C ALA A 29 -4.65 28.09 -9.01
N ARG A 30 -5.40 28.67 -9.95
CA ARG A 30 -5.53 28.16 -11.33
C ARG A 30 -4.19 28.15 -12.07
N LEU A 31 -3.39 29.21 -11.93
CA LEU A 31 -2.09 29.32 -12.57
C LEU A 31 -1.02 28.43 -11.92
N ALA A 32 -1.12 28.21 -10.61
CA ALA A 32 -0.20 27.37 -9.85
C ALA A 32 -0.60 25.88 -9.85
N GLN A 33 -1.75 25.52 -10.44
CA GLN A 33 -2.20 24.13 -10.47
C GLN A 33 -1.29 23.29 -11.37
N PRO A 34 -0.56 22.30 -10.83
CA PRO A 34 0.39 21.53 -11.62
C PRO A 34 -0.34 20.57 -12.56
N THR A 35 0.17 20.42 -13.78
CA THR A 35 -0.25 19.37 -14.70
C THR A 35 0.35 18.04 -14.25
N LEU A 36 -0.51 17.12 -13.82
CA LEU A 36 -0.10 15.82 -13.32
C LEU A 36 0.26 14.87 -14.46
N HIS A 37 1.48 14.34 -14.41
CA HIS A 37 1.97 13.33 -15.34
C HIS A 37 2.14 11.98 -14.63
N GLU A 38 1.72 10.93 -15.31
CA GLU A 38 1.89 9.55 -14.86
C GLU A 38 3.31 9.07 -15.16
N ARG A 39 3.86 8.26 -14.26
CA ARG A 39 5.22 7.74 -14.39
C ARG A 39 5.18 6.24 -14.66
N GLY A 40 5.53 5.85 -15.89
CA GLY A 40 5.76 4.46 -16.28
C GLY A 40 4.51 3.72 -16.76
N ASP A 41 4.74 2.55 -17.35
CA ASP A 41 3.69 1.65 -17.79
C ASP A 41 3.04 0.93 -16.61
N GLU A 42 1.78 0.58 -16.77
CA GLU A 42 1.05 -0.24 -15.81
C GLU A 42 1.72 -1.62 -15.68
N PRO A 43 2.06 -2.07 -14.46
CA PRO A 43 2.67 -3.39 -14.28
C PRO A 43 1.66 -4.48 -14.66
N GLN A 44 2.14 -5.69 -14.96
CA GLN A 44 1.26 -6.86 -15.05
C GLN A 44 1.59 -7.79 -13.88
N LEU A 45 0.94 -7.60 -12.73
CA LEU A 45 1.32 -8.33 -11.51
C LEU A 45 1.14 -9.84 -11.67
N GLU A 46 0.04 -10.28 -12.29
CA GLU A 46 -0.28 -11.70 -12.44
C GLU A 46 0.80 -12.46 -13.23
N THR A 47 1.32 -11.87 -14.30
CA THR A 47 2.36 -12.51 -15.13
C THR A 47 3.77 -12.28 -14.59
N SER A 48 4.00 -11.17 -13.89
CA SER A 48 5.34 -10.80 -13.43
C SER A 48 5.79 -11.51 -12.16
N ILE A 49 4.86 -11.89 -11.28
CA ILE A 49 5.18 -12.71 -10.11
C ILE A 49 5.30 -14.18 -10.58
N PRO A 50 6.43 -14.88 -10.39
CA PRO A 50 6.60 -16.24 -10.92
C PRO A 50 5.83 -17.29 -10.12
N ASN A 51 5.40 -18.37 -10.78
CA ASN A 51 4.82 -19.54 -10.10
C ASN A 51 5.87 -20.41 -9.38
N LYS A 52 7.16 -20.24 -9.69
CA LYS A 52 8.26 -20.94 -9.04
C LYS A 52 9.36 -19.96 -8.65
N ILE A 53 9.77 -20.00 -7.39
CA ILE A 53 10.77 -19.09 -6.81
C ILE A 53 11.73 -19.97 -6.00
N GLY A 54 12.93 -20.22 -6.52
CA GLY A 54 13.88 -21.11 -5.84
C GLY A 54 13.26 -22.48 -5.50
N PRO A 55 13.24 -22.90 -4.21
CA PRO A 55 12.61 -24.14 -3.77
C PRO A 55 11.08 -24.06 -3.64
N TRP A 56 10.48 -22.87 -3.82
CA TRP A 56 9.06 -22.61 -3.62
C TRP A 56 8.26 -22.79 -4.91
N SER A 57 7.11 -23.45 -4.80
CA SER A 57 6.14 -23.61 -5.90
C SER A 57 4.77 -23.10 -5.50
N ALA A 58 4.12 -22.33 -6.37
CA ALA A 58 2.76 -21.84 -6.16
C ALA A 58 1.78 -23.01 -6.15
N LEU A 59 0.87 -23.01 -5.17
CA LEU A 59 -0.24 -23.94 -5.13
C LEU A 59 -1.28 -23.56 -6.19
N ALA A 60 -1.73 -24.54 -6.98
CA ALA A 60 -2.81 -24.34 -7.95
C ALA A 60 -4.13 -23.93 -7.29
N SER A 61 -4.38 -24.42 -6.08
CA SER A 61 -5.47 -23.98 -5.21
C SER A 61 -4.86 -23.28 -3.99
N PRO A 62 -4.82 -21.94 -3.96
CA PRO A 62 -4.26 -21.21 -2.84
C PRO A 62 -5.13 -21.42 -1.60
N ILE A 63 -4.47 -21.42 -0.45
CA ILE A 63 -5.16 -21.44 0.83
C ILE A 63 -5.80 -20.07 1.03
N THR A 64 -7.04 -20.04 1.52
CA THR A 64 -7.74 -18.78 1.80
C THR A 64 -6.86 -17.88 2.67
N GLN A 65 -6.44 -16.75 2.12
CA GLN A 65 -5.67 -15.74 2.83
C GLN A 65 -6.59 -14.64 3.37
N VAL A 66 -6.11 -13.89 4.35
CA VAL A 66 -6.75 -12.63 4.76
C VAL A 66 -6.81 -11.70 3.55
N SER A 67 -8.00 -11.19 3.24
CA SER A 67 -8.22 -10.26 2.13
C SER A 67 -7.38 -8.99 2.33
N ILE A 68 -6.95 -8.41 1.21
CA ILE A 68 -6.28 -7.10 1.16
C ILE A 68 -7.27 -5.93 1.07
N THR A 69 -8.56 -6.21 0.84
CA THR A 69 -9.64 -5.23 0.84
C THR A 69 -10.49 -5.35 2.11
N GLN A 70 -11.20 -4.27 2.45
CA GLN A 70 -12.15 -4.27 3.57
C GLN A 70 -13.56 -4.58 3.01
N GLY A 71 -14.16 -5.71 3.41
CA GLY A 71 -15.55 -6.06 3.09
C GLY A 71 -15.74 -7.11 1.98
N ASN A 72 -16.97 -7.64 1.89
CA ASN A 72 -17.38 -8.71 0.96
C ASN A 72 -18.12 -8.19 -0.30
N THR A 73 -18.25 -6.88 -0.46
CA THR A 73 -18.96 -6.23 -1.57
C THR A 73 -17.96 -5.71 -2.61
N PRO A 74 -18.26 -5.78 -3.93
CA PRO A 74 -17.45 -5.12 -4.95
C PRO A 74 -17.53 -3.61 -4.69
N ASP A 75 -16.56 -3.07 -3.99
CA ASP A 75 -16.58 -1.70 -3.49
C ASP A 75 -15.94 -0.76 -4.51
N ILE A 76 -16.60 0.37 -4.74
CA ILE A 76 -16.08 1.52 -5.49
C ILE A 76 -14.81 2.10 -4.83
N ASN A 77 -14.51 1.71 -3.58
CA ASN A 77 -13.30 2.06 -2.83
C ASN A 77 -12.17 1.01 -2.94
N GLN A 78 -12.15 0.13 -3.95
CA GLN A 78 -11.02 -0.78 -4.15
C GLN A 78 -9.72 0.04 -4.38
N PRO A 79 -8.74 -0.02 -3.46
CA PRO A 79 -7.56 0.86 -3.53
C PRO A 79 -6.49 0.36 -4.51
N TYR A 80 -6.74 -0.75 -5.20
CA TYR A 80 -5.79 -1.46 -6.03
C TYR A 80 -6.35 -1.67 -7.43
N ASP A 81 -5.63 -1.19 -8.44
CA ASP A 81 -5.90 -1.46 -9.84
C ASP A 81 -5.52 -2.91 -10.19
N GLN A 82 -4.49 -3.45 -9.53
CA GLN A 82 -4.08 -4.85 -9.67
C GLN A 82 -3.70 -5.48 -8.34
N SER A 83 -4.02 -6.76 -8.18
CA SER A 83 -3.59 -7.53 -7.02
C SER A 83 -3.40 -9.01 -7.36
N VAL A 84 -2.41 -9.63 -6.71
CA VAL A 84 -2.09 -11.05 -6.81
C VAL A 84 -2.01 -11.62 -5.41
N LEU A 85 -2.81 -12.65 -5.14
CA LEU A 85 -2.73 -13.43 -3.91
C LEU A 85 -2.33 -14.85 -4.26
N ARG A 86 -1.20 -15.33 -3.73
CA ARG A 86 -0.69 -16.68 -3.99
C ARG A 86 -0.18 -17.34 -2.73
N THR A 87 -0.34 -18.66 -2.67
CA THR A 87 0.29 -19.47 -1.63
C THR A 87 1.39 -20.29 -2.26
N TYR A 88 2.59 -20.23 -1.69
CA TYR A 88 3.74 -21.02 -2.10
C TYR A 88 4.04 -22.08 -1.07
N VAL A 89 4.55 -23.23 -1.52
CA VAL A 89 5.01 -24.32 -0.67
C VAL A 89 6.46 -24.68 -1.03
N ASP A 90 7.29 -24.94 -0.02
CA ASP A 90 8.64 -25.46 -0.20
C ASP A 90 8.68 -27.00 -0.12
N ASN A 91 9.84 -27.59 -0.40
CA ASN A 91 10.04 -29.05 -0.33
C ASN A 91 9.91 -29.63 1.08
N GLN A 92 9.89 -28.79 2.11
CA GLN A 92 9.73 -29.18 3.51
C GLN A 92 8.27 -29.03 3.98
N GLY A 93 7.36 -28.60 3.11
CA GLY A 93 5.94 -28.41 3.40
C GLY A 93 5.61 -27.08 4.08
N HIS A 94 6.57 -26.17 4.25
CA HIS A 94 6.26 -24.83 4.76
C HIS A 94 5.46 -24.07 3.70
N GLN A 95 4.47 -23.32 4.16
CA GLN A 95 3.60 -22.54 3.30
C GLN A 95 3.77 -21.05 3.57
N ILE A 96 3.79 -20.26 2.50
CA ILE A 96 3.87 -18.80 2.53
C ILE A 96 2.74 -18.23 1.69
N GLY A 97 1.89 -17.41 2.32
CA GLY A 97 0.91 -16.58 1.64
C GLY A 97 1.53 -15.25 1.23
N VAL A 98 1.40 -14.90 -0.04
CA VAL A 98 1.87 -13.65 -0.64
C VAL A 98 0.68 -12.86 -1.12
N ALA A 99 0.65 -11.57 -0.79
CA ALA A 99 -0.23 -10.61 -1.45
C ALA A 99 0.59 -9.44 -1.98
N VAL A 100 0.51 -9.22 -3.29
CA VAL A 100 1.06 -8.04 -3.97
C VAL A 100 -0.12 -7.23 -4.47
N ALA A 101 -0.21 -5.96 -4.10
CA ALA A 101 -1.30 -5.11 -4.53
C ALA A 101 -0.77 -3.75 -4.95
N TRP A 102 -1.14 -3.28 -6.14
CA TRP A 102 -0.64 -2.07 -6.76
C TRP A 102 -1.78 -1.12 -7.13
N GLY A 103 -1.54 0.18 -6.97
CA GLY A 103 -2.46 1.25 -7.35
C GLY A 103 -1.76 2.34 -8.15
N LYS A 104 -2.37 2.74 -9.28
CA LYS A 104 -1.88 3.69 -10.29
C LYS A 104 -1.99 5.15 -9.87
N HIS A 105 -3.08 5.52 -9.18
CA HIS A 105 -3.44 6.93 -8.99
C HIS A 105 -3.67 7.32 -7.53
N GLN A 106 -2.72 8.03 -6.94
CA GLN A 106 -2.95 8.77 -5.70
C GLN A 106 -3.60 10.14 -5.95
N ARG A 107 -4.76 10.16 -6.66
CA ARG A 107 -5.54 11.39 -6.94
C ARG A 107 -6.62 11.65 -5.88
N GLN A 108 -7.21 10.60 -5.36
CA GLN A 108 -7.88 10.54 -4.07
C GLN A 108 -7.06 9.60 -3.19
N GLU A 109 -7.31 9.59 -1.88
CA GLU A 109 -6.62 8.75 -0.91
C GLU A 109 -6.45 7.31 -1.43
N VAL A 110 -5.31 6.96 -2.06
CA VAL A 110 -4.93 5.56 -2.26
C VAL A 110 -4.64 5.03 -0.89
N LYS A 111 -5.69 4.53 -0.26
CA LYS A 111 -5.66 3.84 1.00
C LYS A 111 -5.14 2.45 0.68
N ILE A 112 -3.84 2.31 0.41
CA ILE A 112 -3.23 0.98 0.53
C ILE A 112 -3.56 0.51 1.93
N HIS A 113 -4.44 -0.47 2.02
CA HIS A 113 -4.96 -0.87 3.29
C HIS A 113 -3.87 -1.59 4.05
N ARG A 114 -3.59 -1.08 5.24
CA ARG A 114 -2.56 -1.64 6.09
C ARG A 114 -3.06 -2.95 6.70
N PRO A 115 -2.24 -4.01 6.74
CA PRO A 115 -2.63 -5.28 7.37
C PRO A 115 -3.14 -5.12 8.80
N GLU A 116 -2.54 -4.25 9.63
CA GLU A 116 -3.00 -4.00 11.00
C GLU A 116 -4.41 -3.39 11.11
N LEU A 117 -4.97 -2.89 10.01
CA LEU A 117 -6.35 -2.40 9.93
C LEU A 117 -7.29 -3.43 9.30
N CYS A 118 -6.84 -4.17 8.28
CA CYS A 118 -7.67 -5.17 7.59
C CYS A 118 -7.84 -6.49 8.38
N TYR A 119 -6.83 -6.89 9.13
CA TYR A 119 -6.86 -8.13 9.91
C TYR A 119 -7.97 -8.04 10.99
N PRO A 120 -8.08 -6.97 11.79
CA PRO A 120 -9.22 -6.76 12.70
C PRO A 120 -10.58 -6.77 12.03
N ALA A 121 -10.70 -6.12 10.87
CA ALA A 121 -11.95 -6.11 10.10
C ALA A 121 -12.40 -7.51 9.66
N GLN A 122 -11.46 -8.46 9.55
CA GLN A 122 -11.70 -9.85 9.20
C GLN A 122 -11.69 -10.79 10.42
N GLY A 123 -11.73 -10.23 11.63
CA GLY A 123 -11.89 -10.99 12.87
C GLY A 123 -10.58 -11.41 13.55
N TYR A 124 -9.41 -10.96 13.08
CA TYR A 124 -8.13 -11.22 13.72
C TYR A 124 -7.79 -10.15 14.77
N ALA A 125 -7.28 -10.55 15.93
CA ALA A 125 -6.69 -9.65 16.91
C ALA A 125 -5.19 -9.46 16.65
N VAL A 126 -4.73 -8.22 16.43
CA VAL A 126 -3.30 -7.91 16.31
C VAL A 126 -2.66 -7.95 17.70
N GLN A 127 -1.82 -8.95 17.94
CA GLN A 127 -1.15 -9.18 19.22
C GLN A 127 0.16 -8.40 19.33
N LYS A 128 0.90 -8.29 18.21
CA LYS A 128 2.18 -7.60 18.16
C LYS A 128 2.33 -6.90 16.81
N LEU A 129 2.84 -5.68 16.83
CA LEU A 129 3.20 -4.92 15.64
C LEU A 129 4.53 -4.20 15.93
N ARG A 130 5.53 -4.42 15.08
CA ARG A 130 6.83 -3.74 15.20
C ARG A 130 7.31 -3.26 13.83
N ASP A 131 8.00 -2.13 13.83
CA ASP A 131 8.77 -1.70 12.66
C ASP A 131 9.92 -2.68 12.42
N HIS A 132 10.24 -2.92 11.15
CA HIS A 132 11.32 -3.79 10.74
C HIS A 132 11.98 -3.27 9.47
N THR A 133 13.30 -3.40 9.44
CA THR A 133 14.13 -3.03 8.30
C THR A 133 14.53 -4.32 7.60
N PHE A 134 13.99 -4.57 6.41
CA PHE A 134 14.30 -5.77 5.64
C PHE A 134 15.60 -5.57 4.85
N THR A 135 16.50 -6.54 4.94
CA THR A 135 17.81 -6.49 4.28
C THR A 135 17.74 -7.12 2.89
N ILE A 136 16.79 -6.65 2.09
CA ILE A 136 16.56 -7.15 0.72
C ILE A 136 17.26 -6.20 -0.24
N LYS A 137 18.32 -6.68 -0.90
CA LYS A 137 19.06 -5.89 -1.89
C LYS A 137 18.23 -5.77 -3.17
N SER A 138 17.82 -4.55 -3.51
CA SER A 138 17.44 -4.23 -4.89
C SER A 138 18.69 -3.85 -5.69
N MET A 139 18.71 -4.16 -6.98
CA MET A 139 19.85 -3.81 -7.86
C MET A 139 19.89 -2.32 -8.17
N THR A 140 18.74 -1.64 -8.07
CA THR A 140 18.55 -0.23 -8.44
C THR A 140 18.60 0.71 -7.24
N SER A 141 18.47 0.18 -6.03
CA SER A 141 18.48 0.96 -4.80
C SER A 141 19.15 0.21 -3.66
N GLN A 142 20.07 0.91 -2.99
CA GLN A 142 20.74 0.44 -1.79
C GLN A 142 19.99 0.81 -0.51
N GLN A 143 18.83 1.48 -0.62
CA GLN A 143 18.04 1.82 0.56
C GLN A 143 17.42 0.56 1.14
N PRO A 144 17.44 0.40 2.48
CA PRO A 144 16.77 -0.72 3.09
C PRO A 144 15.25 -0.54 2.99
N ILE A 145 14.55 -1.66 2.82
CA ILE A 145 13.09 -1.67 2.78
C ILE A 145 12.58 -1.49 4.21
N ILE A 146 11.78 -0.45 4.44
CA ILE A 146 11.16 -0.20 5.75
C ILE A 146 9.73 -0.72 5.73
N GLY A 147 9.40 -1.60 6.66
CA GLY A 147 8.05 -2.12 6.81
C GLY A 147 7.77 -2.55 8.23
N LYS A 148 6.88 -3.53 8.40
CA LYS A 148 6.47 -4.03 9.70
C LYS A 148 6.43 -5.54 9.74
N ARG A 149 6.67 -6.07 10.93
CA ARG A 149 6.36 -7.45 11.32
C ARG A 149 5.20 -7.43 12.31
N MET A 150 4.21 -8.29 12.06
CA MET A 150 2.97 -8.36 12.80
C MET A 150 2.68 -9.80 13.21
N ILE A 151 2.09 -9.99 14.38
CA ILE A 151 1.50 -11.24 14.83
C ILE A 151 0.01 -10.99 15.03
N ALA A 152 -0.82 -11.77 14.36
CA ALA A 152 -2.27 -11.70 14.46
C ALA A 152 -2.85 -13.06 14.86
N LEU A 153 -3.90 -13.07 15.66
CA LEU A 153 -4.57 -14.27 16.14
C LEU A 153 -6.03 -14.24 15.69
N ASP A 154 -6.51 -15.29 15.02
CA ASP A 154 -7.92 -15.41 14.68
C ASP A 154 -8.76 -15.84 15.91
N ARG A 155 -10.08 -15.85 15.77
CA ARG A 155 -11.00 -16.28 16.84
C ARG A 155 -10.96 -17.79 17.11
N ASN A 156 -10.37 -18.58 16.22
CA ASN A 156 -10.34 -20.03 16.25
C ASN A 156 -9.01 -20.59 16.80
N GLY A 157 -8.10 -19.72 17.24
CA GLY A 157 -6.79 -20.12 17.76
C GLY A 157 -5.73 -20.40 16.70
N SER A 158 -5.91 -19.93 15.46
CA SER A 158 -4.86 -19.89 14.44
C SER A 158 -4.10 -18.57 14.53
N MET A 159 -2.77 -18.65 14.55
CA MET A 159 -1.91 -17.48 14.54
C MET A 159 -1.39 -17.24 13.11
N GLU A 160 -1.27 -15.98 12.72
CA GLU A 160 -0.67 -15.57 11.46
C GLU A 160 0.44 -14.56 11.74
N VAL A 161 1.66 -14.92 11.35
CA VAL A 161 2.81 -14.01 11.38
C VAL A 161 2.94 -13.37 10.01
N VAL A 162 3.11 -12.06 9.97
CA VAL A 162 2.99 -11.26 8.75
C VAL A 162 4.15 -10.28 8.67
N SER A 163 4.88 -10.31 7.57
CA SER A 163 5.85 -9.30 7.18
C SER A 163 5.28 -8.51 6.01
N TYR A 164 5.28 -7.18 6.09
CA TYR A 164 4.80 -6.38 4.96
C TYR A 164 5.52 -5.04 4.89
N TRP A 165 5.52 -4.45 3.70
CA TRP A 165 5.88 -3.06 3.48
C TRP A 165 4.96 -2.42 2.46
N ILE A 166 4.86 -1.09 2.54
CA ILE A 166 4.06 -0.29 1.61
C ILE A 166 5.00 0.72 0.98
N ARG A 167 5.14 0.66 -0.33
CA ARG A 167 5.86 1.66 -1.14
C ARG A 167 4.86 2.68 -1.67
N ILE A 168 5.24 3.95 -1.63
CA ILE A 168 4.52 5.05 -2.27
C ILE A 168 5.55 5.85 -3.06
N GLY A 169 5.46 5.81 -4.40
CA GLY A 169 6.46 6.42 -5.27
C GLY A 169 7.87 5.88 -4.98
N SER A 170 8.74 6.73 -4.43
CA SER A 170 10.12 6.37 -4.08
C SER A 170 10.38 6.15 -2.60
N ILE A 171 9.34 6.18 -1.75
CA ILE A 171 9.48 6.03 -0.30
C ILE A 171 8.73 4.81 0.22
N TYR A 172 9.12 4.34 1.41
CA TYR A 172 8.35 3.39 2.19
C TYR A 172 7.51 4.13 3.24
N SER A 173 6.24 3.75 3.38
CA SER A 173 5.28 4.37 4.30
C SER A 173 5.52 3.91 5.75
N ASP A 174 6.62 4.37 6.35
CA ASP A 174 6.94 4.17 7.78
C ASP A 174 6.07 5.07 8.69
N SER A 175 5.87 6.32 8.27
CA SER A 175 5.18 7.39 9.00
C SER A 175 4.14 8.09 8.14
N ALA A 176 2.95 8.32 8.71
CA ALA A 176 1.86 9.01 8.02
C ALA A 176 2.22 10.46 7.64
N LEU A 177 2.97 11.17 8.48
CA LEU A 177 3.35 12.56 8.22
C LEU A 177 4.39 12.66 7.10
N LYS A 178 5.44 11.84 7.15
CA LYS A 178 6.46 11.78 6.09
C LYS A 178 5.83 11.44 4.74
N THR A 179 4.93 10.45 4.75
CA THR A 179 4.17 10.03 3.57
C THR A 179 3.36 11.18 2.98
N ARG A 180 2.58 11.89 3.81
CA ARG A 180 1.77 13.04 3.37
C ARG A 180 2.64 14.18 2.82
N MET A 181 3.76 14.48 3.46
CA MET A 181 4.69 15.50 3.00
C MET A 181 5.30 15.14 1.64
N HIS A 182 5.70 13.89 1.45
CA HIS A 182 6.23 13.42 0.17
C HIS A 182 5.19 13.49 -0.95
N ILE A 183 3.95 13.04 -0.71
CA ILE A 183 2.85 13.14 -1.68
C ILE A 183 2.60 14.60 -2.07
N LEU A 184 2.61 15.52 -1.10
CA LEU A 184 2.46 16.95 -1.36
C LEU A 184 3.61 17.49 -2.24
N GLN A 185 4.85 17.14 -1.92
CA GLN A 185 6.03 17.56 -2.67
C GLN A 185 6.02 17.03 -4.12
N GLU A 186 5.68 15.75 -4.32
CA GLU A 186 5.57 15.15 -5.65
C GLU A 186 4.41 15.77 -6.45
N GLY A 187 3.27 15.99 -5.80
CA GLY A 187 2.10 16.63 -6.40
C GLY A 187 2.39 18.06 -6.85
N LEU A 188 3.05 18.87 -6.02
CA LEU A 188 3.52 20.22 -6.38
C LEU A 188 4.51 20.20 -7.54
N ALA A 189 5.28 19.12 -7.68
CA ALA A 189 6.19 18.92 -8.80
C ALA A 189 5.53 18.28 -10.03
N GLY A 190 4.20 18.17 -10.06
CA GLY A 190 3.42 17.64 -11.19
C GLY A 190 3.49 16.13 -11.37
N ARG A 191 3.90 15.38 -10.34
CA ARG A 191 4.09 13.92 -10.39
C ARG A 191 3.03 13.19 -9.60
N VAL A 192 2.46 12.14 -10.18
CA VAL A 192 1.58 11.20 -9.47
C VAL A 192 2.42 10.00 -9.05
N THR A 193 2.41 9.72 -7.75
CA THR A 193 3.05 8.52 -7.20
C THR A 193 2.07 7.36 -7.25
N ASP A 194 2.54 6.23 -7.74
CA ASP A 194 1.89 4.95 -7.57
C ASP A 194 2.12 4.41 -6.15
N GLY A 195 1.46 3.31 -5.80
CA GLY A 195 1.71 2.63 -4.54
C GLY A 195 1.65 1.12 -4.66
N LEU A 196 2.37 0.43 -3.77
CA LEU A 196 2.41 -1.02 -3.71
C LEU A 196 2.39 -1.52 -2.26
N LEU A 197 1.56 -2.53 -1.97
CA LEU A 197 1.67 -3.40 -0.80
C LEU A 197 2.34 -4.71 -1.21
N MET A 198 3.38 -5.08 -0.49
CA MET A 198 3.90 -6.44 -0.49
C MET A 198 3.72 -7.03 0.90
N ARG A 199 2.95 -8.12 0.98
CA ARG A 199 2.69 -8.87 2.22
C ARG A 199 3.15 -10.30 2.04
N VAL A 200 3.91 -10.79 3.02
CA VAL A 200 4.30 -12.18 3.18
C VAL A 200 3.76 -12.67 4.52
N SER A 201 3.04 -13.78 4.52
CA SER A 201 2.30 -14.28 5.68
C SER A 201 2.48 -15.78 5.84
N GLN A 202 2.48 -16.26 7.08
CA GLN A 202 2.52 -17.68 7.40
C GLN A 202 1.59 -18.00 8.55
N ARG A 203 0.86 -19.11 8.45
CA ARG A 203 0.06 -19.63 9.55
C ARG A 203 0.94 -20.44 10.49
N MET A 204 0.76 -20.21 11.78
CA MET A 204 1.47 -20.85 12.87
C MET A 204 0.44 -21.37 13.89
N PRO A 205 0.74 -22.47 14.61
CA PRO A 205 -0.05 -22.87 15.77
C PRO A 205 -0.07 -21.76 16.83
N ALA A 206 -1.19 -21.57 17.55
CA ALA A 206 -1.23 -20.60 18.65
C ALA A 206 -0.23 -20.93 19.79
N SER A 207 0.17 -22.20 19.90
CA SER A 207 1.19 -22.68 20.84
C SER A 207 2.62 -22.53 20.32
N ALA A 208 2.84 -21.80 19.22
CA ALA A 208 4.18 -21.64 18.66
C ALA A 208 5.07 -20.80 19.60
N GLU A 209 6.25 -21.33 19.89
CA GLU A 209 7.24 -20.69 20.77
C GLU A 209 7.90 -19.49 20.06
N PRO A 210 8.44 -18.51 20.82
CA PRO A 210 9.07 -17.31 20.25
C PRO A 210 10.13 -17.60 19.18
N ASP A 211 10.93 -18.66 19.34
CA ASP A 211 11.97 -19.05 18.37
C ASP A 211 11.38 -19.57 17.06
N GLN A 212 10.23 -20.24 17.11
CA GLN A 212 9.51 -20.69 15.91
C GLN A 212 8.91 -19.49 15.16
N LEU A 213 8.41 -18.49 15.88
CA LEU A 213 7.91 -17.25 15.28
C LEU A 213 9.02 -16.45 14.60
N GLU A 214 10.20 -16.34 15.23
CA GLU A 214 11.35 -15.67 14.59
C GLU A 214 11.88 -16.46 13.39
N SER A 215 11.90 -17.81 13.46
CA SER A 215 12.23 -18.66 12.32
C SER A 215 11.27 -18.47 11.15
N ALA A 216 9.97 -18.30 11.42
CA ALA A 216 8.98 -17.97 10.40
C ALA A 216 9.26 -16.60 9.78
N PHE A 217 9.52 -15.56 10.58
CA PHE A 217 9.88 -14.25 10.05
C PHE A 217 11.15 -14.27 9.19
N GLN A 218 12.18 -15.04 9.58
CA GLN A 218 13.38 -15.22 8.77
C GLN A 218 13.08 -15.89 7.43
N ARG A 219 12.23 -16.93 7.43
CA ARG A 219 11.79 -17.60 6.21
C ARG A 219 11.01 -16.66 5.28
N GLN A 220 10.15 -15.81 5.83
CA GLN A 220 9.44 -14.78 5.07
C GLN A 220 10.40 -13.81 4.39
N GLU A 221 11.43 -13.35 5.10
CA GLU A 221 12.41 -12.41 4.56
C GLU A 221 13.31 -13.05 3.49
N GLN A 222 13.71 -14.32 3.69
CA GLN A 222 14.43 -15.09 2.67
C GLN A 222 13.58 -15.25 1.41
N PHE A 223 12.33 -15.68 1.55
CA PHE A 223 11.40 -15.83 0.45
C PHE A 223 11.14 -14.50 -0.28
N ALA A 224 10.95 -13.41 0.46
CA ALA A 224 10.79 -12.07 -0.12
C ALA A 224 12.03 -11.66 -0.93
N ALA A 225 13.23 -11.94 -0.44
CA ALA A 225 14.47 -11.68 -1.15
C ALA A 225 14.60 -12.53 -2.42
N GLU A 226 14.13 -13.78 -2.42
CA GLU A 226 14.09 -14.65 -3.60
C GLU A 226 13.08 -14.16 -4.64
N ILE A 227 11.89 -13.72 -4.23
CA ILE A 227 10.92 -13.08 -5.14
C ILE A 227 11.58 -11.92 -5.87
N VAL A 228 12.14 -10.96 -5.12
CA VAL A 228 12.76 -9.74 -5.67
C VAL A 228 13.89 -10.08 -6.64
N ARG A 229 14.63 -11.17 -6.41
CA ARG A 229 15.66 -11.65 -7.33
C ARG A 229 15.10 -12.33 -8.58
N SER A 230 14.01 -13.08 -8.45
CA SER A 230 13.42 -13.90 -9.52
C SER A 230 12.61 -13.13 -10.55
N VAL A 231 12.18 -11.91 -10.23
CA VAL A 231 11.39 -11.06 -11.13
C VAL A 231 12.24 -10.23 -12.09
N THR A 232 11.61 -9.69 -13.14
CA THR A 232 12.25 -8.76 -14.07
C THR A 232 12.73 -7.48 -13.36
N PRO A 233 13.70 -6.73 -13.93
CA PRO A 233 14.14 -5.47 -13.33
C PRO A 233 13.01 -4.46 -13.07
N ALA A 234 12.04 -4.35 -13.99
CA ALA A 234 10.90 -3.43 -13.83
C ALA A 234 10.01 -3.83 -12.63
N THR A 235 9.68 -5.12 -12.51
CA THR A 235 8.91 -5.63 -11.36
C THR A 235 9.72 -5.59 -10.08
N ARG A 236 11.03 -5.79 -10.14
CA ARG A 236 11.92 -5.68 -8.99
C ARG A 236 11.83 -4.30 -8.37
N ASP A 237 11.94 -3.25 -9.17
CA ASP A 237 11.81 -1.86 -8.73
C ASP A 237 10.42 -1.53 -8.20
N LEU A 238 9.40 -2.24 -8.68
CA LEU A 238 8.04 -2.11 -8.17
C LEU A 238 7.91 -2.67 -6.74
N LEU A 239 8.50 -3.85 -6.51
CA LEU A 239 8.43 -4.58 -5.24
C LEU A 239 9.40 -4.02 -4.18
N ALA A 240 10.61 -3.65 -4.60
CA ALA A 240 11.74 -3.27 -3.76
C ALA A 240 12.57 -2.19 -4.47
N ARG A 241 12.34 -0.94 -4.09
CA ARG A 241 13.03 0.24 -4.60
C ARG A 241 13.82 0.97 -3.53
#